data_AF-A0A6P1YJJ2-F1
#
_entry.id   AF-A0A6P1YJJ2-F1
#
_cell.length_a   1.000
_cell.length_b   1.000
_cell.length_c   1.000
_cell.angle_alpha   90.00
_cell.angle_beta   90.00
_cell.angle_gamma   90.00
#
_symmetry.space_group_name_H-M   'P 1'
#
loop_
_entity.id
_entity.type
_entity.pdbx_description
1 polymer ?
#
loop_
_entity_poly.entity_id
_entity_poly.type
_entity_poly.pdbx_seq_one_letter_code
_entity_poly.pdbx_strand_id
1 'polypeptide(L)'
;MADHGAPEYATADGNDYAEHTGTYHLFTKMALVSTVAVACFMVSLAIGGANGHWGLFTLGTLGSIAVTAIGLVSKDGKPKVLFGLLAVLTLVLILTS
;
A
#
# COMPACT_ATOMS: atom_id res chain seq x y z
N MET A 1 -9.18 -4.94 48.18
CA MET A 1 -9.10 -4.83 46.70
C MET A 1 -10.43 -4.28 46.26
N ALA A 2 -10.44 -3.15 45.55
CA ALA A 2 -11.70 -2.56 45.10
C ALA A 2 -12.35 -3.53 44.10
N ASP A 3 -13.65 -3.77 44.27
CA ASP A 3 -14.45 -4.59 43.37
C ASP A 3 -14.54 -3.88 42.02
N HIS A 4 -13.61 -4.22 41.12
CA HIS A 4 -13.64 -3.76 39.75
C HIS A 4 -14.79 -4.53 39.09
N GLY A 5 -15.95 -3.88 38.96
CA GLY A 5 -17.13 -4.46 38.33
C GLY A 5 -16.79 -5.20 37.04
N ALA A 6 -17.60 -6.22 36.72
CA ALA A 6 -17.37 -7.12 35.60
C ALA A 6 -17.00 -6.33 34.32
N PRO A 7 -15.98 -6.76 33.55
CA PRO A 7 -15.55 -6.02 32.36
C PRO A 7 -16.68 -5.98 31.31
N GLU A 8 -17.39 -4.85 31.24
CA GLU A 8 -18.53 -4.62 30.33
C GLU A 8 -18.11 -4.21 28.90
N TYR A 9 -16.80 -4.10 28.63
CA TYR A 9 -16.27 -3.50 27.40
C TYR A 9 -16.68 -4.20 26.09
N ALA A 10 -17.05 -5.48 26.12
CA ALA A 10 -17.40 -6.23 24.91
C ALA A 10 -18.85 -6.02 24.45
N THR A 11 -19.76 -5.61 25.34
CA THR A 11 -21.22 -5.50 25.06
C THR A 11 -21.85 -4.18 25.50
N ALA A 12 -21.08 -3.25 26.08
CA ALA A 12 -21.60 -1.93 26.40
C ALA A 12 -22.02 -1.20 25.12
N ASP A 13 -23.27 -0.72 25.07
CA ASP A 13 -23.87 0.05 23.96
C ASP A 13 -23.08 1.31 23.54
N GLY A 14 -22.01 1.67 24.27
CA GLY A 14 -21.09 2.77 23.96
C GLY A 14 -19.79 2.39 23.26
N ASN A 15 -19.54 1.11 22.94
CA ASN A 15 -18.37 0.69 22.18
C ASN A 15 -18.60 0.93 20.68
N ASP A 16 -17.96 1.96 20.11
CA ASP A 16 -18.01 2.26 18.67
C ASP A 16 -17.11 1.32 17.85
N TYR A 17 -17.40 0.02 17.96
CA TYR A 17 -16.64 -1.03 17.30
C TYR A 17 -16.73 -0.96 15.76
N ALA A 18 -17.83 -0.42 15.25
CA ALA A 18 -18.04 -0.22 13.82
C ALA A 18 -17.03 0.80 13.25
N GLU A 19 -16.84 1.94 13.91
CA GLU A 19 -15.88 2.96 13.48
C GLU A 19 -14.43 2.47 13.59
N HIS A 20 -14.11 1.72 14.67
CA HIS A 20 -12.81 1.07 14.81
C HIS A 20 -12.50 0.10 13.66
N THR A 21 -13.49 -0.70 13.27
CA THR A 21 -13.36 -1.65 12.17
C THR A 21 -13.12 -0.92 10.85
N GLY A 22 -13.89 0.16 10.58
CA GLY A 22 -13.71 1.01 9.40
C GLY A 22 -12.32 1.63 9.32
N THR A 23 -11.85 2.21 10.43
CA THR A 23 -10.51 2.80 10.54
C THR A 23 -9.41 1.76 10.31
N TYR A 24 -9.54 0.58 10.90
CA TYR A 24 -8.58 -0.51 10.73
C TYR A 24 -8.49 -0.98 9.27
N HIS A 25 -9.63 -1.10 8.57
CA HIS A 25 -9.65 -1.43 7.15
C HIS A 25 -8.97 -0.34 6.29
N LEU A 26 -9.20 0.94 6.58
CA LEU A 26 -8.52 2.03 5.89
C LEU A 26 -7.01 2.00 6.15
N PHE A 27 -6.61 1.86 7.41
CA PHE A 27 -5.20 1.82 7.80
C PHE A 27 -4.45 0.68 7.10
N THR A 28 -4.97 -0.54 7.16
CA THR A 28 -4.32 -1.71 6.54
C THR A 28 -4.22 -1.57 5.02
N LYS A 29 -5.25 -1.00 4.39
CA LYS A 29 -5.23 -0.69 2.95
C LYS A 29 -4.16 0.35 2.60
N MET A 30 -4.10 1.46 3.34
CA MET A 30 -3.08 2.50 3.14
C MET A 30 -1.68 1.91 3.29
N ALA A 31 -1.44 1.17 4.38
CA ALA A 31 -0.14 0.55 4.66
C ALA A 31 0.30 -0.38 3.53
N LEU A 32 -0.60 -1.26 3.05
CA LEU A 32 -0.29 -2.19 1.97
C LEU A 32 -0.02 -1.47 0.65
N VAL A 33 -0.92 -0.57 0.23
CA VAL A 33 -0.79 0.16 -1.04
C VAL A 33 0.48 1.01 -1.04
N SER A 34 0.74 1.77 0.03
CA SER A 34 1.93 2.62 0.15
C SER A 34 3.22 1.83 0.20
N THR A 35 3.25 0.68 0.87
CA THR A 35 4.45 -0.17 0.91
C THR A 35 4.84 -0.65 -0.49
N VAL A 36 3.86 -1.16 -1.25
CA VAL A 36 4.13 -1.63 -2.62
C VAL A 36 4.47 -0.45 -3.55
N ALA A 37 3.84 0.71 -3.36
CA ALA A 37 4.16 1.92 -4.13
C ALA A 37 5.61 2.36 -3.93
N VAL A 38 6.10 2.36 -2.69
CA VAL A 38 7.50 2.67 -2.37
C VAL A 38 8.44 1.67 -3.04
N ALA A 39 8.12 0.37 -3.03
CA ALA A 39 8.91 -0.63 -3.74
C ALA A 39 8.98 -0.32 -5.25
N CYS A 40 7.87 0.04 -5.89
CA CYS A 40 7.86 0.43 -7.30
C CYS A 40 8.74 1.68 -7.56
N PHE A 41 8.71 2.67 -6.67
CA PHE A 41 9.58 3.85 -6.79
C PHE A 41 11.06 3.49 -6.65
N MET A 42 11.42 2.61 -5.70
CA MET A 42 12.81 2.18 -5.52
C MET A 42 13.32 1.40 -6.74
N VAL A 43 12.51 0.51 -7.31
CA VAL A 43 12.87 -0.23 -8.53
C VAL A 43 12.98 0.72 -9.73
N SER A 44 12.04 1.66 -9.88
CA SER A 44 12.12 2.69 -10.94
C SER A 44 13.38 3.52 -10.80
N LEU A 45 13.72 3.93 -9.58
CA LEU A 45 14.94 4.69 -9.29
C LEU A 45 16.20 3.88 -9.60
N ALA A 46 16.22 2.57 -9.31
CA ALA A 46 17.34 1.72 -9.69
C ALA A 46 17.53 1.68 -11.22
N ILE A 47 16.45 1.52 -11.99
CA ILE A 47 16.49 1.55 -13.46
C ILE A 47 17.10 2.86 -13.98
N GLY A 48 16.67 4.01 -13.47
CA GLY A 48 17.16 5.31 -13.93
C GLY A 48 18.49 5.73 -13.34
N GLY A 49 18.55 5.78 -12.01
CA GLY A 49 19.66 6.33 -11.25
C GLY A 49 20.87 5.41 -11.17
N ALA A 50 20.68 4.09 -11.07
CA ALA A 50 21.80 3.14 -11.05
C ALA A 50 22.21 2.69 -12.45
N ASN A 51 21.23 2.37 -13.32
CA ASN A 51 21.51 1.81 -14.64
C ASN A 51 21.48 2.86 -15.78
N GLY A 52 21.21 4.13 -15.50
CA GLY A 52 21.26 5.22 -16.49
C GLY A 52 20.01 5.39 -17.37
N HIS A 53 18.95 4.61 -17.16
CA HIS A 53 17.76 4.61 -18.02
C HIS A 53 16.67 5.59 -17.55
N TRP A 54 16.98 6.89 -17.54
CA TRP A 54 16.11 7.94 -16.98
C TRP A 54 14.72 8.05 -17.61
N GLY A 55 14.58 7.74 -18.91
CA GLY A 55 13.28 7.68 -19.57
C GLY A 55 12.37 6.61 -18.97
N LEU A 56 12.90 5.41 -18.73
CA LEU A 56 12.16 4.31 -18.10
C LEU A 56 11.86 4.59 -16.63
N PHE A 57 12.77 5.23 -15.90
CA PHE A 57 12.50 5.72 -14.54
C PHE A 57 11.30 6.67 -14.51
N THR A 58 11.23 7.61 -15.46
CA THR A 58 10.15 8.60 -15.52
C THR A 58 8.80 7.89 -15.75
N LEU A 59 8.75 6.98 -16.73
CA LEU A 59 7.55 6.19 -17.02
C LEU A 59 7.15 5.29 -15.84
N GLY A 60 8.11 4.60 -15.21
CA GLY A 60 7.90 3.74 -14.06
C GLY A 60 7.36 4.53 -12.85
N THR A 61 7.89 5.72 -12.61
CA THR A 61 7.44 6.60 -11.52
C THR A 61 6.01 7.11 -11.76
N LEU A 62 5.71 7.63 -12.97
CA LEU A 62 4.37 8.09 -13.31
C LEU A 62 3.34 6.96 -13.27
N GLY A 63 3.71 5.78 -13.79
CA GLY A 63 2.89 4.57 -13.70
C GLY A 63 2.64 4.17 -12.25
N SER A 64 3.66 4.23 -11.39
CA SER A 64 3.55 3.91 -9.96
C SER A 64 2.59 4.86 -9.25
N ILE A 65 2.64 6.16 -9.53
CA ILE A 65 1.69 7.16 -8.98
C ILE A 65 0.26 6.83 -9.40
N ALA A 66 0.04 6.61 -10.71
CA ALA A 66 -1.29 6.33 -11.25
C ALA A 66 -1.89 5.05 -10.64
N VAL A 67 -1.11 3.97 -10.59
CA VAL A 67 -1.57 2.69 -10.06
C VAL A 67 -1.72 2.71 -8.54
N THR A 68 -0.94 3.54 -7.83
CA THR A 68 -1.14 3.79 -6.39
C THR A 68 -2.51 4.42 -6.14
N ALA A 69 -2.88 5.45 -6.91
CA ALA A 69 -4.21 6.05 -6.81
C ALA A 69 -5.34 5.04 -7.03
N ILE A 70 -5.19 4.15 -8.04
CA ILE A 70 -6.13 3.04 -8.27
C ILE A 70 -6.20 2.10 -7.07
N GLY A 71 -5.06 1.73 -6.48
CA GLY A 71 -4.98 0.91 -5.26
C GLY A 71 -5.71 1.55 -4.09
N LEU A 72 -5.54 2.86 -3.90
CA LEU A 72 -6.17 3.63 -2.82
C LEU A 72 -7.70 3.77 -2.98
N VAL A 73 -8.24 3.71 -4.19
CA VAL A 73 -9.71 3.75 -4.41
C VAL A 73 -10.33 2.35 -4.54
N SER A 74 -9.53 1.27 -4.52
CA SER A 74 -10.01 -0.10 -4.67
C SER A 74 -10.97 -0.53 -3.55
N LYS A 75 -12.03 -1.26 -3.89
CA LYS A 75 -13.02 -1.71 -2.89
C LYS A 75 -12.54 -2.87 -2.03
N ASP A 76 -11.71 -3.75 -2.59
CA ASP A 76 -11.22 -4.96 -1.92
C ASP A 76 -9.89 -4.74 -1.17
N GLY A 77 -9.33 -3.52 -1.23
CA GLY A 77 -8.08 -3.15 -0.56
C GLY A 77 -6.84 -3.89 -1.10
N LYS A 78 -6.98 -4.63 -2.20
CA LYS A 78 -5.91 -5.46 -2.78
C LYS A 78 -5.30 -4.73 -3.97
N PRO A 79 -4.06 -4.21 -3.89
CA PRO A 79 -3.44 -3.45 -4.97
C PRO A 79 -2.87 -4.37 -6.07
N LYS A 80 -3.72 -5.21 -6.68
CA LYS A 80 -3.34 -6.23 -7.67
C LYS A 80 -2.57 -5.64 -8.85
N VAL A 81 -3.05 -4.52 -9.38
CA VAL A 81 -2.41 -3.82 -10.51
C VAL A 81 -1.05 -3.28 -10.09
N LEU A 82 -0.88 -2.84 -8.83
CA LEU A 82 0.39 -2.33 -8.32
C LEU A 82 1.42 -3.46 -8.15
N PHE A 83 0.98 -4.63 -7.67
CA PHE A 83 1.83 -5.83 -7.66
C PHE A 83 2.23 -6.27 -9.07
N GLY A 84 1.30 -6.21 -10.03
CA GLY A 84 1.59 -6.47 -11.44
C GLY A 84 2.64 -5.48 -11.99
N LEU A 85 2.48 -4.19 -11.69
CA LEU A 85 3.45 -3.17 -12.07
C LEU A 85 4.82 -3.42 -11.42
N LEU A 86 4.88 -3.75 -10.13
CA LEU A 86 6.12 -4.08 -9.45
C LEU A 86 6.85 -5.24 -10.14
N ALA A 87 6.12 -6.30 -10.52
CA ALA A 87 6.70 -7.43 -11.24
C ALA A 87 7.27 -7.00 -12.61
N VAL A 88 6.54 -6.17 -13.36
CA VAL A 88 7.00 -5.62 -14.65
C VAL A 88 8.24 -4.74 -14.46
N LEU A 89 8.23 -3.84 -13.49
CA LEU A 89 9.39 -2.97 -13.20
C LEU A 89 10.60 -3.80 -12.77
N THR A 90 10.40 -4.86 -11.99
CA THR A 90 11.49 -5.75 -11.58
C THR A 90 12.08 -6.49 -12.78
N LEU A 91 11.24 -6.94 -13.72
CA LEU A 91 11.71 -7.52 -14.97
C LEU A 91 12.48 -6.49 -15.81
N VAL A 92 11.97 -5.27 -15.93
CA VAL A 92 12.66 -4.18 -16.65
C VAL A 92 14.01 -3.88 -15.99
N LEU A 93 14.10 -3.86 -14.66
CA LEU A 93 15.37 -3.70 -13.95
C LEU A 93 16.36 -4.79 -14.35
N ILE A 94 15.97 -6.07 -14.34
CA ILE A 94 16.83 -7.18 -14.76
C ILE A 94 17.30 -7.02 -16.21
N LEU A 95 16.41 -6.61 -17.11
CA LEU A 95 16.72 -6.44 -18.54
C LEU A 95 17.59 -5.21 -18.85
N THR A 96 17.65 -4.26 -17.92
CA THR A 96 18.43 -3.02 -18.05
C THR A 96 19.69 -3.01 -17.17
N SER A 97 19.98 -4.13 -16.50
CA SER A 97 21.17 -4.32 -15.65
C SER A 97 22.39 -4.75 -16.44
#